data_AF-A0A543Q1S9-F1
#
_entry.id   AF-A0A543Q1S9-F1
#
_cell.length_a   1.000
_cell.length_b   1.000
_cell.length_c   1.000
_cell.angle_alpha   90.00
_cell.angle_beta   90.00
_cell.angle_gamma   90.00
#
_symmetry.space_group_name_H-M   'P 1'
#
loop_
_entity.id
_entity.type
_entity.pdbx_description
1 polymer ?
#
loop_
_entity_poly.entity_id
_entity_poly.type
_entity_poly.pdbx_seq_one_letter_code
_entity_poly.pdbx_strand_id
1 'polypeptide(L)' 'MADISTDNQQFIDAAEARGEDTFMYKDPKSGEFLLVSGSPESIRLLVDIIDDYELVSEVAADIATELERLHLDVK' A
#
# COMPACT_ATOMS: atom_id res chain seq x y z
N MET A 1 -11.46 22.55 5.62
CA MET A 1 -10.45 21.54 5.25
C MET A 1 -10.88 20.28 5.96
N ALA A 2 -11.45 19.31 5.24
CA ALA A 2 -11.62 17.98 5.80
C ALA A 2 -10.20 17.48 6.11
N ASP A 3 -9.99 17.09 7.36
CA ASP A 3 -8.70 16.67 7.86
C ASP A 3 -8.29 15.44 7.04
N ILE A 4 -7.26 15.56 6.21
CA ILE A 4 -6.68 14.44 5.42
C ILE A 4 -6.39 13.24 6.35
N SER A 5 -6.18 13.52 7.63
CA SER A 5 -6.12 12.58 8.75
C SER A 5 -7.36 11.66 8.89
N THR A 6 -8.58 12.18 8.71
CA THR A 6 -9.82 11.41 8.89
C THR A 6 -10.05 10.43 7.75
N ASP A 7 -9.83 10.87 6.51
CA ASP A 7 -10.02 10.04 5.32
C ASP A 7 -8.97 8.92 5.28
N ASN A 8 -7.72 9.22 5.66
CA ASN A 8 -6.67 8.21 5.80
C ASN A 8 -7.00 7.20 6.90
N GLN A 9 -7.51 7.65 8.05
CA GLN A 9 -7.88 6.74 9.13
C GLN A 9 -9.04 5.81 8.72
N GLN A 10 -10.05 6.33 8.03
CA GLN A 10 -11.14 5.51 7.51
C GLN A 10 -10.67 4.46 6.50
N PHE A 11 -9.68 4.79 5.68
CA PHE A 11 -9.06 3.83 4.77
C PHE A 11 -8.31 2.73 5.53
N ILE A 12 -7.53 3.09 6.55
CA ILE A 12 -6.80 2.14 7.42
C ILE A 12 -7.79 1.21 8.12
N ASP A 13 -8.80 1.76 8.79
CA ASP A 13 -9.79 0.98 9.53
C ASP A 13 -10.54 0.01 8.58
N ALA A 14 -10.85 0.46 7.35
CA ALA A 14 -11.50 -0.39 6.36
C ALA A 14 -10.59 -1.51 5.86
N ALA A 15 -9.29 -1.27 5.70
CA ALA A 15 -8.32 -2.29 5.31
C ALA A 15 -8.09 -3.29 6.44
N GLU A 16 -7.95 -2.83 7.68
CA GLU A 16 -7.83 -3.69 8.86
C GLU A 16 -9.07 -4.58 9.03
N ALA A 17 -10.28 -4.05 8.80
CA ALA A 17 -11.51 -4.83 8.82
C ALA A 17 -11.56 -5.94 7.76
N ARG A 18 -10.77 -5.82 6.68
CA ARG A 18 -10.59 -6.86 5.65
C ARG A 18 -9.41 -7.79 5.95
N GLY A 19 -8.66 -7.55 7.02
CA GLY A 19 -7.43 -8.26 7.36
C GLY A 19 -6.26 -7.89 6.44
N GLU A 20 -6.30 -6.70 5.85
CA GLU A 20 -5.25 -6.19 4.96
C GLU A 20 -4.33 -5.25 5.72
N ASP A 21 -3.03 -5.40 5.51
CA ASP A 21 -2.06 -4.40 5.94
C ASP A 21 -2.09 -3.17 5.04
N THR A 22 -1.87 -2.00 5.62
CA THR A 22 -1.72 -0.73 4.90
C THR A 22 -0.29 -0.20 5.02
N PHE A 23 0.21 0.39 3.95
CA PHE A 23 1.51 1.04 3.91
C PHE A 23 1.44 2.38 3.19
N MET A 24 2.37 3.28 3.51
CA MET A 24 2.54 4.54 2.80
C MET A 24 3.62 4.38 1.74
N TYR A 25 3.24 4.59 0.49
CA TYR A 25 4.16 4.73 -0.62
C TYR A 25 4.46 6.21 -0.87
N LYS A 26 5.74 6.55 -1.06
CA LYS A 26 6.14 7.89 -1.48
C LYS A 26 6.46 7.84 -2.96
N ASP A 27 5.69 8.54 -3.79
CA ASP A 27 6.00 8.65 -5.21
C ASP A 27 7.29 9.47 -5.40
N PRO A 28 8.35 8.90 -5.99
CA PRO A 28 9.60 9.62 -6.23
C PRO A 28 9.47 10.73 -7.28
N LYS A 29 8.46 10.68 -8.17
CA LYS A 29 8.26 11.67 -9.23
C LYS A 29 7.57 12.93 -8.70
N SER A 30 6.45 12.78 -8.00
CA SER A 30 5.68 13.89 -7.45
C SER A 30 6.10 14.31 -6.03
N GLY A 31 6.70 13.39 -5.27
CA GLY A 31 6.98 13.57 -3.84
C GLY A 31 5.77 13.38 -2.94
N GLU A 32 4.62 13.00 -3.49
CA GLU A 32 3.38 12.77 -2.75
C GLU A 32 3.39 11.44 -2.00
N PHE A 33 2.64 11.37 -0.90
CA PHE A 33 2.44 10.15 -0.13
C PHE A 33 1.07 9.56 -0.43
N LEU A 34 1.06 8.29 -0.78
CA LEU A 34 -0.10 7.52 -1.12
C LEU A 34 -0.29 6.41 -0.10
N LEU A 35 -1.52 6.29 0.40
CA LEU A 35 -1.89 5.22 1.31
C LEU A 35 -2.45 4.04 0.50
N VAL A 36 -1.88 2.87 0.72
CA VAL A 36 -2.14 1.67 -0.08
C VAL A 36 -2.42 0.50 0.86
N SER A 37 -3.39 -0.35 0.53
CA SER A 37 -3.62 -1.62 1.24
C SER A 37 -3.17 -2.81 0.40
N GLY A 38 -3.10 -3.99 1.02
CA GLY A 38 -2.91 -5.27 0.33
C GLY A 38 -4.05 -5.68 -0.63
N SER A 39 -5.07 -4.84 -0.84
CA SER A 39 -6.14 -5.14 -1.79
C SER A 39 -5.64 -5.14 -3.24
N PRO A 40 -6.14 -6.04 -4.11
CA PRO A 40 -5.80 -6.05 -5.53
C PRO A 40 -6.07 -4.71 -6.24
N GLU A 41 -7.10 -3.99 -5.82
CA GLU A 41 -7.45 -2.67 -6.32
C GLU A 41 -6.40 -1.61 -5.95
N SER A 42 -5.95 -1.58 -4.70
CA SER A 42 -4.89 -0.66 -4.26
C SER A 42 -3.55 -0.96 -4.92
N ILE A 43 -3.22 -2.25 -5.10
CA ILE A 43 -1.99 -2.66 -5.80
C ILE A 43 -2.05 -2.26 -7.28
N ARG A 44 -3.19 -2.43 -7.96
CA ARG A 44 -3.36 -1.94 -9.35
C ARG A 44 -3.18 -0.44 -9.46
N LEU A 45 -3.69 0.31 -8.50
CA LEU A 45 -3.54 1.77 -8.47
C LEU A 45 -2.05 2.18 -8.36
N LEU A 46 -1.27 1.45 -7.55
CA LEU A 46 0.18 1.61 -7.50
C LEU A 46 0.85 1.32 -8.85
N VAL A 47 0.45 0.26 -9.54
CA VAL A 47 0.99 -0.09 -10.87
C VAL A 47 0.73 1.04 -11.88
N ASP A 48 -0.44 1.66 -11.85
CA ASP A 48 -0.77 2.77 -12.74
C ASP A 48 0.03 4.06 -12.45
N ILE A 49 0.47 4.25 -11.20
CA ILE A 49 1.33 5.39 -10.78
C ILE A 49 2.80 5.12 -11.10
N ILE A 50 3.23 3.88 -10.93
CA ILE A 50 4.60 3.45 -11.17
C ILE A 50 4.73 3.09 -12.66
N ASP A 51 5.02 4.11 -13.46
CA ASP A 51 5.21 4.02 -14.92
C ASP A 51 6.49 3.27 -15.36
N ASP A 52 7.20 2.62 -14.43
CA ASP A 52 8.44 1.90 -14.68
C ASP A 52 8.27 0.42 -14.31
N TYR A 53 8.28 -0.45 -15.32
CA TYR A 53 8.01 -1.88 -15.18
C TYR A 53 9.03 -2.59 -14.26
N GLU A 54 10.28 -2.14 -14.21
CA GLU A 54 11.29 -2.69 -13.28
C GLU A 54 10.95 -2.28 -11.85
N LEU A 55 10.61 -1.01 -11.62
CA LEU A 55 10.25 -0.50 -10.31
C LEU A 55 8.94 -1.13 -9.78
N VAL A 56 7.95 -1.38 -10.65
CA VAL A 56 6.73 -2.12 -10.28
C VAL A 56 7.06 -3.52 -9.80
N SER A 57 7.96 -4.21 -10.50
CA SER A 57 8.31 -5.60 -10.19
C SER A 57 9.08 -5.70 -8.87
N GLU A 58 9.97 -4.76 -8.59
CA GLU A 58 10.69 -4.67 -7.31
C GLU A 58 9.73 -4.36 -6.15
N VAL A 59 8.84 -3.36 -6.30
CA VAL A 59 7.88 -2.99 -5.25
C VAL A 59 6.88 -4.13 -4.99
N ALA A 60 6.41 -4.82 -6.02
CA ALA A 60 5.54 -5.98 -5.85
C ALA A 60 6.23 -7.15 -5.14
N ALA A 61 7.52 -7.38 -5.41
CA ALA A 61 8.31 -8.41 -4.75
C ALA A 61 8.57 -8.07 -3.27
N ASP A 62 8.84 -6.80 -2.96
CA ASP A 62 9.01 -6.32 -1.59
C ASP A 62 7.71 -6.44 -0.77
N ILE A 63 6.56 -6.09 -1.36
CA ILE A 63 5.25 -6.26 -0.74
C ILE A 63 4.97 -7.73 -0.46
N ALA A 64 5.20 -8.62 -1.44
CA ALA A 64 4.99 -10.05 -1.25
C ALA A 64 5.87 -10.62 -0.13
N THR A 65 7.13 -10.18 -0.07
CA THR A 65 8.09 -10.62 0.95
C THR A 65 7.69 -10.16 2.35
N GLU A 66 7.27 -8.90 2.52
CA GLU A 66 6.84 -8.40 3.83
C GLU A 66 5.52 -9.04 4.28
N LEU A 67 4.58 -9.31 3.36
CA LEU A 67 3.33 -10.02 3.69
C LEU A 67 3.57 -11.48 4.11
N GLU A 68 4.52 -12.18 3.48
CA GLU A 68 4.95 -13.50 3.92
C GLU A 68 5.59 -13.46 5.31
N ARG A 69 6.41 -12.43 5.59
CA ARG A 69 7.03 -12.25 6.90
C ARG A 69 6.00 -12.04 8.00
N LEU A 70 4.99 -11.21 7.77
CA LEU A 70 3.90 -10.95 8.72
C LEU A 70 3.02 -12.18 8.97
N HIS A 71 2.79 -13.02 7.95
CA HIS A 71 2.07 -14.29 8.11
C HIS A 71 2.87 -15.37 8.86
N LEU A 72 4.22 -15.30 8.83
CA LEU A 72 5.10 -16.24 9.53
C LEU A 72 5.31 -15.88 11.02
N ASP A 73 5.00 -14.65 11.43
CA ASP A 73 5.13 -14.14 12.80
C ASP A 73 3.91 -14.47 13.71
N VAL A 74 3.00 -15.35 13.25
CA VAL A 74 1.93 -15.92 14.09
C VAL A 74 2.40 -17.24 14.70
N LYS A 75 3.17 -17.19 15.79
CA LYS A 75 3.50 -18.37 16.59
C LYS A 75 3.46 -18.13 18.10
#